data_AF-A0A7Y3DX50-F1
#
_entry.id   AF-A0A7Y3DX50-F1
#
_cell.length_a   1.000
_cell.length_b   1.000
_cell.length_c   1.000
_cell.angle_alpha   90.00
_cell.angle_beta   90.00
_cell.angle_gamma   90.00
#
_symmetry.space_group_name_H-M   'P 1'
#
loop_
_entity.id
_entity.type
_entity.pdbx_description
1 polymer ?
#
loop_
_entity_poly.entity_id
_entity_poly.type
_entity_poly.pdbx_seq_one_letter_code
_entity_poly.pdbx_strand_id
1 'polypeptide(L)' 'MTTTHTNQEENNEEQAKIFMSIDHLKAGNYKLHLLCKDKVIKTIKFKK' A
#
# COMPACT_ATOMS: atom_id res chain seq x y z
N MET A 1 42.49 -22.00 3.64
CA MET A 1 41.10 -22.45 3.40
C MET A 1 40.19 -21.30 3.77
N THR A 2 39.59 -20.66 2.78
CA THR A 2 38.77 -19.45 2.94
C THR A 2 37.34 -19.85 3.30
N THR A 3 36.90 -19.49 4.51
CA THR A 3 35.52 -19.70 4.96
C THR A 3 34.64 -18.57 4.43
N THR A 4 33.86 -18.88 3.41
CA THR A 4 32.90 -18.00 2.74
C THR A 4 31.83 -17.53 3.72
N HIS A 5 31.69 -16.21 3.91
CA HIS A 5 30.53 -15.60 4.57
C HIS A 5 29.40 -15.52 3.54
N THR A 6 28.37 -16.33 3.72
CA THR A 6 27.15 -16.26 2.92
C THR A 6 26.24 -15.18 3.51
N ASN A 7 26.30 -13.97 2.97
CA ASN A 7 25.26 -12.96 3.20
C ASN A 7 23.98 -13.45 2.50
N GLN A 8 23.09 -14.07 3.27
CA GLN A 8 21.69 -14.15 2.90
C GLN A 8 21.12 -12.74 3.04
N GLU A 9 21.07 -12.02 1.92
CA GLU A 9 20.21 -10.84 1.80
C GLU A 9 18.76 -11.33 1.92
N GLU A 10 18.24 -11.29 3.15
CA GLU A 10 16.81 -11.38 3.40
C GLU A 10 16.14 -10.19 2.71
N ASN A 11 15.72 -10.40 1.45
CA ASN A 11 14.81 -9.51 0.73
C ASN A 11 13.41 -9.55 1.38
N ASN A 12 13.32 -9.18 2.65
CA ASN A 12 12.08 -8.83 3.32
C ASN A 12 11.82 -7.34 3.08
N GLU A 13 11.54 -6.98 1.83
CA GLU A 13 10.87 -5.72 1.56
C GLU A 13 9.46 -5.83 2.16
N GLU A 14 9.32 -5.47 3.43
CA GLU A 14 8.03 -5.27 4.07
C GLU A 14 7.22 -4.33 3.17
N GLN A 15 6.26 -4.91 2.43
CA GLN A 15 5.38 -4.14 1.57
C GLN A 15 4.72 -3.07 2.42
N ALA A 16 5.01 -1.80 2.14
CA ALA A 16 4.47 -0.68 2.88
C ALA A 16 2.94 -0.68 2.74
N LYS A 17 2.25 -1.15 3.77
CA LYS A 17 0.78 -1.23 3.80
C LYS A 17 0.22 0.08 4.33
N ILE A 18 -0.80 0.61 3.66
CA ILE A 18 -1.56 1.79 4.09
C ILE A 18 -2.91 1.32 4.63
N PHE A 19 -3.21 1.66 5.88
CA PHE A 19 -4.49 1.38 6.52
C PHE A 19 -5.25 2.69 6.77
N MET A 20 -6.55 2.70 6.52
CA MET A 20 -7.42 3.87 6.71
C MET A 20 -8.82 3.42 7.14
N SER A 21 -9.39 4.07 8.16
CA SER A 21 -10.77 3.91 8.61
C SER A 21 -11.59 5.18 8.34
N ILE A 22 -12.88 5.03 8.02
CA ILE A 22 -13.78 6.17 7.76
C ILE A 22 -15.19 5.90 8.29
N ASP A 23 -15.48 6.43 9.49
CA ASP A 23 -16.67 6.04 10.24
C ASP A 23 -17.92 6.89 9.92
N HIS A 24 -17.75 8.15 9.51
CA HIS A 24 -18.86 9.11 9.41
C HIS A 24 -19.26 9.49 7.97
N LEU A 25 -18.88 8.69 6.98
CA LEU A 25 -19.46 8.80 5.64
C LEU A 25 -20.96 8.46 5.66
N LYS A 26 -21.78 9.33 5.07
CA LYS A 26 -23.20 9.05 4.79
C LYS A 26 -23.35 7.86 3.82
N ALA A 27 -24.54 7.27 3.73
CA ALA A 27 -24.80 6.24 2.73
C ALA A 27 -24.60 6.80 1.31
N GLY A 28 -23.89 6.08 0.45
CA GLY A 28 -23.56 6.57 -0.88
C GLY A 28 -22.51 5.75 -1.62
N ASN A 29 -22.31 6.13 -2.89
CA ASN A 29 -21.26 5.57 -3.73
C ASN A 29 -20.03 6.48 -3.71
N TYR A 30 -18.88 5.92 -3.38
CA TYR A 30 -17.64 6.66 -3.18
C TYR A 30 -16.54 6.18 -4.13
N LYS A 31 -15.58 7.08 -4.37
CA LYS A 31 -14.35 6.82 -5.10
C LYS A 31 -13.18 7.34 -4.28
N LEU A 32 -12.22 6.47 -3.96
CA LEU A 32 -10.94 6.82 -3.39
C LEU A 32 -9.89 6.83 -4.50
N HIS A 33 -9.28 7.98 -4.74
CA HIS A 33 -8.15 8.13 -5.66
C HIS A 33 -6.84 8.08 -4.87
N LEU A 34 -5.96 7.15 -5.24
CA LEU A 34 -4.57 7.15 -4.80
C LEU A 34 -3.75 7.90 -5.84
N LEU A 35 -3.06 8.94 -5.39
CA LEU A 35 -2.23 9.79 -6.23
C LEU A 35 -0.75 9.55 -5.92
N CYS A 36 0.09 9.63 -6.95
CA CYS A 36 1.54 9.73 -6.81
C CYS A 36 2.01 10.84 -7.76
N LYS A 37 2.71 11.84 -7.23
CA LYS A 37 3.13 13.04 -7.98
C LYS A 37 1.96 13.68 -8.73
N ASP A 38 0.86 13.93 -8.01
CA ASP A 38 -0.38 14.55 -8.52
C ASP A 38 -1.10 13.79 -9.63
N LYS A 39 -0.65 12.57 -9.95
CA LYS A 39 -1.28 11.70 -10.93
C LYS A 39 -2.03 10.57 -10.24
N VAL A 40 -3.28 10.33 -10.64
CA VAL A 40 -4.06 9.19 -10.15
C VAL A 40 -3.41 7.89 -10.64
N ILE A 41 -2.96 7.06 -9.70
CA ILE A 41 -2.36 5.75 -9.98
C ILE A 41 -3.32 4.59 -9.71
N LYS A 42 -4.32 4.80 -8.83
CA LYS A 42 -5.34 3.79 -8.54
C LYS A 42 -6.63 4.47 -8.12
N THR A 43 -7.75 3.87 -8.52
CA THR A 43 -9.08 4.29 -8.08
C THR A 43 -9.79 3.09 -7.46
N ILE A 44 -10.29 3.25 -6.24
CA ILE A 44 -11.07 2.25 -5.53
C ILE A 44 -12.49 2.78 -5.41
N LYS A 45 -13.47 2.01 -5.92
CA LYS A 45 -14.89 2.35 -5.81
C LYS A 45 -15.50 1.49 -4.71
N PHE A 46 -16.25 2.11 -3.81
CA PHE A 46 -16.94 1.39 -2.73
C PHE A 46 -18.27 2.05 -2.42
N LYS A 47 -19.20 1.26 -1.87
CA LYS A 47 -20.50 1.72 -1.42
C LYS A 47 -20.56 1.59 0.10
N LYS A 48 -21.11 2.60 0.77
CA LYS A 48 -21.41 2.58 2.20
C LYS A 48 -22.90 2.80 2.41
#